data_AF-B2Z6N9-F1
#
_entry.id   AF-B2Z6N9-F1
#
_cell.length_a   1.000
_cell.length_b   1.000
_cell.length_c   1.000
_cell.angle_alpha   90.00
_cell.angle_beta   90.00
_cell.angle_gamma   90.00
#
_symmetry.space_group_name_H-M   'P 1'
#
loop_
_entity.id
_entity.type
_entity.pdbx_description
1 polymer ?
#
loop_
_entity_poly.entity_id
_entity_poly.type
_entity_poly.pdbx_seq_one_letter_code
_entity_poly.pdbx_strand_id
1 'polypeptide(L)'
;EDGTVVFRGEKFYVPSRSVSILADCKTVVYNTKRVFVQHSERSFHTTDETSKNNVWEMYSEAIPKFRKTKVRTKQPLEQYNQTKDTSDYLWYTTSFRLESDDLPFRRDIRPVIQIKSTAHAMIGFANDAFVGTGRGSKREKSFVFEKPMDLRVGINHIAMLSSSMGMKDSGGELVEVKGGIQDCVVQGLNTGTLDLQGNGWGHKARLEGEDKEIYTEKGMAQFQWKPAENDLPITWYKRYFDEPDGDDPIVVDMSSMSKGMIYVNGEGIGRYWTSFITLAGHPSQSVYHIPRAFLKPKGNLLIIFEEELGKPGGILIQTVRRDDICVFISEHNPAQIKTWESDGGQIKLIAEDTSTRGTLNCPPKRTIQEVVFASFGNPEGACGNFTAGTCHTPDAKAIVEKECLGKESCVLPVVNTVYGADINCPATTATLAVQVRCKVSGAQAA
;
A
#
# COMPACT_ATOMS: atom_id res chain seq x y z
N GLU A 1 18.24 -30.05 1.42
CA GLU A 1 18.56 -29.69 2.82
C GLU A 1 19.86 -28.93 2.85
N ASP A 2 20.21 -28.33 3.99
CA ASP A 2 21.54 -27.76 4.17
C ASP A 2 22.54 -28.93 4.17
N GLY A 3 23.73 -28.74 3.58
CA GLY A 3 24.66 -29.86 3.40
C GLY A 3 26.10 -29.42 3.30
N THR A 4 27.00 -30.32 3.64
CA THR A 4 28.43 -30.13 3.38
C THR A 4 28.80 -30.86 2.10
N VAL A 5 29.34 -30.13 1.13
CA VAL A 5 29.85 -30.68 -0.14
C VAL A 5 31.37 -30.72 -0.12
N VAL A 6 31.95 -31.73 -0.77
CA VAL A 6 33.41 -31.80 -0.95
C VAL A 6 33.75 -31.27 -2.34
N PHE A 7 34.54 -30.21 -2.40
CA PHE A 7 35.05 -29.63 -3.64
C PHE A 7 36.57 -29.51 -3.54
N ARG A 8 37.29 -30.14 -4.48
CA ARG A 8 38.78 -30.16 -4.50
C ARG A 8 39.42 -30.63 -3.19
N GLY A 9 38.79 -31.57 -2.50
CA GLY A 9 39.27 -32.14 -1.24
C GLY A 9 38.92 -31.33 0.01
N GLU A 10 38.35 -30.14 -0.15
CA GLU A 10 37.89 -29.30 0.95
C GLU A 10 36.38 -29.41 1.16
N LYS A 11 35.95 -29.29 2.42
CA LYS A 11 34.54 -29.36 2.82
C LYS A 11 33.94 -27.95 2.85
N PHE A 12 32.86 -27.75 2.11
CA PHE A 12 32.11 -26.51 2.06
C PHE A 12 30.70 -26.74 2.58
N TYR A 13 30.32 -26.02 3.62
CA TYR A 13 28.93 -25.95 4.03
C TYR A 13 28.15 -25.09 3.02
N VAL A 14 27.06 -25.62 2.47
CA VAL A 14 26.18 -24.97 1.51
C VAL A 14 24.74 -25.05 2.05
N PRO A 15 24.15 -23.91 2.43
CA PRO A 15 22.74 -23.85 2.77
C PRO A 15 21.84 -24.36 1.63
N SER A 16 20.71 -24.95 1.98
CA SER A 16 19.65 -25.34 1.05
C SER A 16 19.23 -24.19 0.15
N ARG A 17 19.04 -24.48 -1.14
CA ARG A 17 18.62 -23.51 -2.17
C ARG A 17 19.58 -22.31 -2.27
N SER A 18 20.89 -22.55 -2.09
CA SER A 18 21.90 -21.50 -2.20
C SER A 18 23.05 -21.89 -3.13
N VAL A 19 23.79 -20.88 -3.58
CA VAL A 19 25.04 -21.04 -4.35
C VAL A 19 26.14 -20.28 -3.61
N SER A 20 27.27 -20.95 -3.39
CA SER A 20 28.50 -20.34 -2.89
C SER A 20 29.43 -19.99 -4.06
N ILE A 21 29.97 -18.77 -4.04
CA ILE A 21 30.96 -18.28 -5.03
C ILE A 21 32.33 -18.30 -4.35
N LEU A 22 33.28 -18.98 -4.97
CA LEU A 22 34.66 -19.09 -4.50
C LEU A 22 35.56 -18.27 -5.42
N ALA A 23 36.27 -17.27 -4.89
CA ALA A 23 37.08 -16.35 -5.70
C ALA A 23 38.31 -17.03 -6.34
N ASP A 24 38.90 -17.98 -5.64
CA ASP A 24 40.14 -18.70 -5.95
C ASP A 24 39.92 -20.22 -6.00
N CYS A 25 38.65 -20.66 -6.14
CA CYS A 25 38.21 -22.05 -6.00
C CYS A 25 38.52 -22.69 -4.63
N LYS A 26 38.83 -21.90 -3.60
CA LYS A 26 39.08 -22.36 -2.22
C LYS A 26 38.28 -21.56 -1.19
N THR A 27 38.24 -20.25 -1.33
CA THR A 27 37.68 -19.34 -0.33
C THR A 27 36.30 -18.85 -0.77
N VAL A 28 35.28 -19.15 0.04
CA VAL A 28 33.91 -18.66 -0.20
C VAL A 28 33.88 -17.16 0.10
N VAL A 29 33.58 -16.35 -0.92
CA VAL A 29 33.48 -14.88 -0.80
C VAL A 29 32.03 -14.40 -0.79
N TYR A 30 31.11 -15.23 -1.25
CA TYR A 30 29.68 -14.92 -1.26
C TYR A 30 28.87 -16.21 -1.22
N ASN A 31 27.74 -16.19 -0.53
CA ASN A 31 26.71 -17.22 -0.65
C ASN A 31 25.34 -16.55 -0.71
N THR A 32 24.49 -17.01 -1.63
CA THR A 32 23.20 -16.35 -1.93
C THR A 32 22.21 -16.34 -0.76
N LYS A 33 22.39 -17.19 0.26
CA LYS A 33 21.54 -17.24 1.46
C LYS A 33 22.22 -16.63 2.69
N ARG A 34 23.52 -16.30 2.61
CA ARG A 34 24.30 -15.72 3.72
C ARG A 34 24.56 -14.25 3.45
N VAL A 35 23.58 -13.45 3.82
CA VAL A 35 23.61 -11.99 3.68
C VAL A 35 24.44 -11.40 4.83
N PHE A 36 25.48 -10.63 4.51
CA PHE A 36 26.35 -9.96 5.48
C PHE A 36 26.11 -8.44 5.53
N VAL A 37 25.07 -7.95 4.85
CA VAL A 37 24.71 -6.53 4.84
C VAL A 37 23.78 -6.20 6.00
N GLN A 38 23.92 -4.98 6.50
CA GLN A 38 22.95 -4.40 7.42
C GLN A 38 21.57 -4.35 6.76
N HIS A 39 20.56 -4.72 7.54
CA HIS A 39 19.14 -4.56 7.23
C HIS A 39 18.58 -3.32 7.94
N SER A 40 17.39 -2.88 7.51
CA SER A 40 16.67 -1.78 8.15
C SER A 40 15.18 -1.95 7.95
N GLU A 41 14.38 -1.51 8.91
CA GLU A 41 12.94 -1.39 8.78
C GLU A 41 12.54 0.06 8.46
N ARG A 42 11.41 0.24 7.77
CA ARG A 42 10.79 1.56 7.60
C ARG A 42 9.97 1.91 8.82
N SER A 43 10.16 3.10 9.37
CA SER A 43 9.28 3.70 10.38
C SER A 43 8.64 4.97 9.85
N PHE A 44 7.41 5.24 10.31
CA PHE A 44 6.57 6.33 9.83
C PHE A 44 6.32 7.32 10.97
N HIS A 45 6.62 8.59 10.74
CA HIS A 45 6.59 9.63 11.77
C HIS A 45 5.77 10.82 11.32
N THR A 46 4.75 11.19 12.09
CA THR A 46 4.04 12.45 11.93
C THR A 46 4.86 13.59 12.52
N THR A 47 4.78 14.77 11.93
CA THR A 47 5.37 15.99 12.48
C THR A 47 4.30 17.04 12.75
N ASP A 48 4.65 18.06 13.53
CA ASP A 48 3.75 19.18 13.81
C ASP A 48 3.31 19.89 12.52
N GLU A 49 4.21 20.09 11.55
CA GLU A 49 3.94 20.74 10.26
C GLU A 49 2.82 20.02 9.49
N THR A 50 2.85 18.69 9.54
CA THR A 50 1.89 17.83 8.85
C THR A 50 0.57 17.64 9.61
N SER A 51 0.56 17.93 10.91
CA SER A 51 -0.58 17.69 11.80
C SER A 51 -1.33 18.98 12.18
N LYS A 52 -0.66 20.13 12.12
CA LYS A 52 -1.23 21.45 12.38
C LYS A 52 -2.36 21.74 11.39
N ASN A 53 -3.44 22.32 11.91
CA ASN A 53 -4.61 22.73 11.13
C ASN A 53 -5.17 21.60 10.24
N ASN A 54 -5.28 20.37 10.79
CA ASN A 54 -5.93 19.22 10.16
C ASN A 54 -7.45 19.44 10.01
N VAL A 55 -7.82 20.44 9.21
CA VAL A 55 -9.19 20.88 8.94
C VAL A 55 -9.50 20.50 7.51
N TRP A 56 -10.54 19.69 7.34
CA TRP A 56 -10.99 19.23 6.05
C TRP A 56 -12.25 19.93 5.62
N GLU A 57 -12.32 20.28 4.34
CA GLU A 57 -13.53 20.70 3.67
C GLU A 57 -13.91 19.67 2.59
N MET A 58 -15.18 19.67 2.19
CA MET A 58 -15.71 18.72 1.22
C MET A 58 -16.63 19.33 0.18
N TYR A 59 -16.77 18.62 -0.93
CA TYR A 59 -17.76 18.81 -1.97
C TYR A 59 -18.23 17.44 -2.49
N SER A 60 -19.53 17.15 -2.46
CA SER A 60 -20.09 15.90 -2.99
C SER A 60 -20.46 16.04 -4.46
N GLU A 61 -20.07 15.07 -5.27
CA GLU A 61 -20.43 15.01 -6.68
C GLU A 61 -21.94 14.93 -6.89
N ALA A 62 -22.42 15.59 -7.95
CA ALA A 62 -23.81 15.52 -8.33
C ALA A 62 -24.10 14.21 -9.10
N ILE A 63 -25.06 13.43 -8.59
CA ILE A 63 -25.52 12.21 -9.26
C ILE A 63 -26.31 12.57 -10.53
N PRO A 64 -25.88 12.13 -11.73
CA PRO A 64 -26.56 12.48 -12.96
C PRO A 64 -27.91 11.78 -13.08
N LYS A 65 -28.88 12.49 -13.65
CA LYS A 65 -30.21 11.95 -13.98
C LYS A 65 -30.27 11.60 -15.46
N PHE A 66 -30.90 10.49 -15.81
CA PHE A 66 -31.14 10.04 -17.19
C PHE A 66 -31.49 11.18 -18.16
N ARG A 67 -32.51 11.99 -17.85
CA ARG A 67 -32.97 13.08 -18.73
C ARG A 67 -31.96 14.21 -18.93
N LYS A 68 -31.00 14.39 -18.01
CA LYS A 68 -29.96 15.42 -18.07
C LYS A 68 -28.69 14.94 -18.80
N THR A 69 -28.59 13.65 -19.15
CA THR A 69 -27.45 13.13 -19.90
C THR A 69 -27.55 13.49 -21.39
N LYS A 70 -26.40 13.81 -21.98
CA LYS A 70 -26.29 14.15 -23.41
C LYS A 70 -26.33 12.90 -24.29
N VAL A 71 -25.68 11.82 -23.85
CA VAL A 71 -25.63 10.55 -24.58
C VAL A 71 -26.67 9.60 -24.00
N ARG A 72 -27.64 9.20 -24.82
CA ARG A 72 -28.74 8.30 -24.44
C ARG A 72 -28.95 7.22 -25.50
N THR A 73 -29.05 5.98 -25.08
CA THR A 73 -29.21 4.80 -25.93
C THR A 73 -30.22 3.83 -25.33
N LYS A 74 -30.69 2.84 -26.10
CA LYS A 74 -31.62 1.82 -25.56
C LYS A 74 -30.96 0.89 -24.54
N GLN A 75 -29.68 0.60 -24.72
CA GLN A 75 -28.88 -0.30 -23.88
C GLN A 75 -27.65 0.42 -23.32
N PRO A 76 -27.03 -0.07 -22.23
CA PRO A 76 -25.78 0.45 -21.71
C PRO A 76 -24.66 0.42 -22.76
N LEU A 77 -23.84 1.46 -22.80
CA LEU A 77 -22.67 1.55 -23.68
C LEU A 77 -21.42 0.97 -23.02
N GLU A 78 -20.53 0.40 -23.83
CA GLU A 78 -19.25 -0.13 -23.37
C GLU A 78 -18.34 1.00 -22.82
N GLN A 79 -17.73 0.77 -21.66
CA GLN A 79 -17.07 1.81 -20.87
C GLN A 79 -15.86 2.42 -21.56
N TYR A 80 -14.91 1.61 -22.05
CA TYR A 80 -13.67 2.12 -22.65
C TYR A 80 -13.94 2.96 -23.90
N ASN A 81 -14.94 2.58 -24.68
CA ASN A 81 -15.36 3.32 -25.85
C ASN A 81 -15.95 4.69 -25.48
N GLN A 82 -16.62 4.82 -24.34
CA GLN A 82 -17.18 6.11 -23.88
C GLN A 82 -16.14 6.98 -23.17
N THR A 83 -15.26 6.41 -22.36
CA THR A 83 -14.26 7.19 -21.60
C THR A 83 -13.01 7.50 -22.41
N LYS A 84 -12.68 6.68 -23.42
CA LYS A 84 -11.42 6.76 -24.19
C LYS A 84 -10.19 6.84 -23.28
N ASP A 85 -10.26 6.23 -22.10
CA ASP A 85 -9.24 6.27 -21.05
C ASP A 85 -8.86 7.69 -20.59
N THR A 86 -9.70 8.69 -20.87
CA THR A 86 -9.52 10.08 -20.40
C THR A 86 -10.01 10.28 -18.95
N SER A 87 -10.69 9.27 -18.41
CA SER A 87 -11.13 9.15 -17.02
C SER A 87 -11.40 7.68 -16.72
N ASP A 88 -11.20 7.30 -15.46
CA ASP A 88 -11.58 5.98 -14.96
C ASP A 88 -13.10 5.79 -14.88
N TYR A 89 -13.85 6.89 -14.90
CA TYR A 89 -15.24 6.94 -14.46
C TYR A 89 -16.23 7.09 -15.62
N LEU A 90 -17.25 6.24 -15.59
CA LEU A 90 -18.43 6.36 -16.44
C LEU A 90 -19.70 6.21 -15.61
N TRP A 91 -20.53 7.24 -15.65
CA TRP A 91 -21.89 7.18 -15.12
C TRP A 91 -22.82 6.48 -16.09
N TYR A 92 -23.59 5.53 -15.57
CA TYR A 92 -24.75 4.91 -16.19
C TYR A 92 -25.99 5.31 -15.40
N THR A 93 -27.02 5.84 -16.05
CA THR A 93 -28.27 6.20 -15.36
C THR A 93 -29.48 5.77 -16.17
N THR A 94 -30.50 5.27 -15.47
CA THR A 94 -31.79 4.90 -16.05
C THR A 94 -32.91 5.27 -15.09
N SER A 95 -34.14 5.20 -15.57
CA SER A 95 -35.33 5.41 -14.73
C SER A 95 -36.48 4.55 -15.20
N PHE A 96 -37.25 4.04 -14.27
CA PHE A 96 -38.44 3.24 -14.54
C PHE A 96 -39.55 3.66 -13.58
N ARG A 97 -40.80 3.37 -13.96
CA ARG A 97 -41.99 3.70 -13.17
C ARG A 97 -42.55 2.43 -12.56
N LEU A 98 -42.91 2.51 -11.28
CA LEU A 98 -43.62 1.45 -10.56
C LEU A 98 -44.98 1.96 -10.10
N GLU A 99 -45.99 1.12 -10.18
CA GLU A 99 -47.30 1.32 -9.58
C GLU A 99 -47.34 0.65 -8.19
N SER A 100 -48.44 0.85 -7.43
CA SER A 100 -48.58 0.28 -6.08
C SER A 100 -48.43 -1.24 -6.08
N ASP A 101 -48.98 -1.89 -7.10
CA ASP A 101 -49.11 -3.34 -7.16
C ASP A 101 -47.80 -4.02 -7.56
N ASP A 102 -46.84 -3.26 -8.09
CA ASP A 102 -45.49 -3.76 -8.42
C ASP A 102 -44.63 -3.99 -7.17
N LEU A 103 -44.84 -3.20 -6.12
CA LEU A 103 -44.00 -3.21 -4.92
C LEU A 103 -44.44 -4.28 -3.91
N PRO A 104 -43.50 -4.94 -3.20
CA PRO A 104 -43.84 -5.90 -2.16
C PRO A 104 -44.81 -5.33 -1.12
N PHE A 105 -45.90 -6.06 -0.84
CA PHE A 105 -46.84 -5.70 0.24
C PHE A 105 -46.15 -5.69 1.61
N ARG A 106 -45.17 -6.59 1.78
CA ARG A 106 -44.35 -6.72 2.98
C ARG A 106 -43.21 -5.71 2.97
N ARG A 107 -43.22 -4.79 3.94
CA ARG A 107 -42.21 -3.71 4.07
C ARG A 107 -40.80 -4.22 4.43
N ASP A 108 -40.68 -5.44 4.92
CA ASP A 108 -39.39 -6.11 5.19
C ASP A 108 -38.73 -6.65 3.92
N ILE A 109 -39.47 -6.80 2.81
CA ILE A 109 -38.90 -7.20 1.52
C ILE A 109 -38.49 -5.95 0.75
N ARG A 110 -37.20 -5.87 0.42
CA ARG A 110 -36.66 -4.82 -0.45
C ARG A 110 -36.31 -5.38 -1.83
N PRO A 111 -36.79 -4.76 -2.92
CA PRO A 111 -36.32 -5.09 -4.25
C PRO A 111 -34.79 -5.01 -4.35
N VAL A 112 -34.21 -5.87 -5.17
CA VAL A 112 -32.75 -6.01 -5.31
C VAL A 112 -32.37 -5.61 -6.72
N ILE A 113 -31.43 -4.67 -6.85
CA ILE A 113 -30.77 -4.40 -8.14
C ILE A 113 -29.67 -5.42 -8.33
N GLN A 114 -29.67 -6.10 -9.47
CA GLN A 114 -28.63 -7.03 -9.88
C GLN A 114 -28.02 -6.56 -11.20
N ILE A 115 -26.72 -6.30 -11.22
CA ILE A 115 -25.99 -5.81 -12.39
C ILE A 115 -24.79 -6.70 -12.64
N LYS A 116 -24.70 -7.31 -13.81
CA LYS A 116 -23.48 -7.99 -14.26
C LYS A 116 -22.59 -6.96 -14.95
N SER A 117 -21.36 -6.82 -14.47
CA SER A 117 -20.41 -5.84 -14.99
C SER A 117 -19.07 -6.50 -15.33
N THR A 118 -18.46 -6.06 -16.42
CA THR A 118 -17.06 -6.37 -16.76
C THR A 118 -16.12 -5.21 -16.45
N ALA A 119 -16.62 -4.14 -15.82
CA ALA A 119 -15.77 -3.12 -15.21
C ALA A 119 -15.01 -3.69 -14.00
N HIS A 120 -14.18 -2.87 -13.36
CA HIS A 120 -13.36 -3.32 -12.23
C HIS A 120 -14.04 -3.07 -10.87
N ALA A 121 -14.77 -1.97 -10.76
CA ALA A 121 -15.58 -1.61 -9.60
C ALA A 121 -16.79 -0.76 -9.99
N MET A 122 -17.74 -0.66 -9.08
CA MET A 122 -18.97 0.10 -9.24
C MET A 122 -19.49 0.58 -7.89
N ILE A 123 -20.00 1.80 -7.88
CA ILE A 123 -20.83 2.34 -6.80
C ILE A 123 -22.23 2.65 -7.32
N GLY A 124 -23.24 2.26 -6.55
CA GLY A 124 -24.64 2.33 -6.96
C GLY A 124 -25.51 3.23 -6.09
N PHE A 125 -26.46 3.87 -6.75
CA PHE A 125 -27.44 4.77 -6.15
C PHE A 125 -28.86 4.48 -6.66
N ALA A 126 -29.82 4.55 -5.75
CA ALA A 126 -31.24 4.51 -6.05
C ALA A 126 -31.91 5.74 -5.43
N ASN A 127 -32.61 6.52 -6.24
CA ASN A 127 -33.28 7.76 -5.80
C ASN A 127 -32.35 8.72 -5.03
N ASP A 128 -31.10 8.85 -5.49
CA ASP A 128 -30.01 9.64 -4.87
C ASP A 128 -29.47 9.09 -3.54
N ALA A 129 -30.03 8.00 -3.02
CA ALA A 129 -29.48 7.30 -1.88
C ALA A 129 -28.41 6.29 -2.31
N PHE A 130 -27.30 6.24 -1.57
CA PHE A 130 -26.26 5.24 -1.73
C PHE A 130 -26.80 3.83 -1.40
N VAL A 131 -26.58 2.90 -2.32
CA VAL A 131 -27.05 1.50 -2.22
C VAL A 131 -25.90 0.55 -1.87
N GLY A 132 -24.69 0.83 -2.36
CA GLY A 132 -23.53 0.01 -2.05
C GLY A 132 -22.43 0.09 -3.12
N THR A 133 -21.39 -0.69 -2.88
CA THR A 133 -20.26 -0.87 -3.79
C THR A 133 -20.16 -2.33 -4.23
N GLY A 134 -19.54 -2.56 -5.39
CA GLY A 134 -19.21 -3.88 -5.92
C GLY A 134 -17.91 -3.83 -6.70
N ARG A 135 -17.15 -4.92 -6.69
CA ARG A 135 -15.85 -5.00 -7.36
C ARG A 135 -15.51 -6.41 -7.78
N GLY A 136 -14.65 -6.51 -8.78
CA GLY A 136 -13.95 -7.74 -9.12
C GLY A 136 -12.70 -7.96 -8.27
N SER A 137 -11.90 -8.92 -8.73
CA SER A 137 -10.58 -9.27 -8.23
C SER A 137 -9.52 -9.06 -9.31
N LYS A 138 -8.24 -9.26 -8.96
CA LYS A 138 -7.15 -9.21 -9.95
C LYS A 138 -7.26 -10.31 -11.02
N ARG A 139 -7.81 -11.49 -10.66
CA ARG A 139 -7.93 -12.65 -11.57
C ARG A 139 -9.22 -12.59 -12.38
N GLU A 140 -10.33 -12.47 -11.67
CA GLU A 140 -11.66 -12.32 -12.25
C GLU A 140 -12.12 -10.88 -12.06
N LYS A 141 -12.08 -10.10 -13.13
CA LYS A 141 -12.41 -8.67 -13.12
C LYS A 141 -13.92 -8.46 -13.13
N SER A 142 -14.66 -9.35 -13.79
CA SER A 142 -16.12 -9.25 -13.84
C SER A 142 -16.72 -9.57 -12.48
N PHE A 143 -17.88 -8.97 -12.21
CA PHE A 143 -18.58 -9.15 -10.95
C PHE A 143 -20.08 -8.94 -11.12
N VAL A 144 -20.83 -9.41 -10.13
CA VAL A 144 -22.26 -9.14 -10.00
C VAL A 144 -22.45 -8.17 -8.83
N PHE A 145 -22.94 -6.98 -9.14
CA PHE A 145 -23.40 -6.03 -8.13
C PHE A 145 -24.83 -6.39 -7.76
N GLU A 146 -25.03 -6.87 -6.53
CA GLU A 146 -26.35 -7.28 -6.03
C GLU A 146 -26.60 -6.61 -4.69
N LYS A 147 -27.55 -5.67 -4.65
CA LYS A 147 -27.84 -4.88 -3.46
C LYS A 147 -29.34 -4.58 -3.30
N PRO A 148 -29.89 -4.68 -2.08
CA PRO A 148 -31.25 -4.22 -1.80
C PRO A 148 -31.31 -2.69 -1.92
N MET A 149 -32.44 -2.18 -2.40
CA MET A 149 -32.65 -0.74 -2.58
C MET A 149 -34.07 -0.32 -2.19
N ASP A 150 -34.20 0.93 -1.76
CA ASP A 150 -35.48 1.51 -1.40
C ASP A 150 -36.12 2.16 -2.65
N LEU A 151 -37.22 1.56 -3.12
CA LEU A 151 -38.01 2.04 -4.25
C LEU A 151 -39.34 2.64 -3.77
N ARG A 152 -39.95 3.46 -4.62
CA ARG A 152 -41.24 4.13 -4.34
C ARG A 152 -42.21 4.01 -5.51
N VAL A 153 -43.50 4.19 -5.23
CA VAL A 153 -44.51 4.37 -6.28
C VAL A 153 -44.16 5.61 -7.12
N GLY A 154 -44.33 5.49 -8.43
CA GLY A 154 -43.95 6.50 -9.40
C GLY A 154 -42.56 6.26 -10.00
N ILE A 155 -41.88 7.34 -10.39
CA ILE A 155 -40.59 7.26 -11.09
C ILE A 155 -39.46 7.05 -10.08
N ASN A 156 -38.70 5.99 -10.33
CA ASN A 156 -37.46 5.67 -9.63
C ASN A 156 -36.26 5.95 -10.54
N HIS A 157 -35.18 6.45 -9.94
CA HIS A 157 -33.95 6.77 -10.64
C HIS A 157 -32.82 5.87 -10.16
N ILE A 158 -32.14 5.22 -11.09
CA ILE A 158 -30.94 4.44 -10.81
C ILE A 158 -29.75 5.14 -11.45
N ALA A 159 -28.66 5.23 -10.70
CA ALA A 159 -27.38 5.73 -11.20
C ALA A 159 -26.24 4.86 -10.67
N MET A 160 -25.34 4.48 -11.55
CA MET A 160 -24.16 3.68 -11.26
C MET A 160 -22.94 4.45 -11.75
N LEU A 161 -21.95 4.62 -10.89
CA LEU A 161 -20.63 5.07 -11.30
C LEU A 161 -19.75 3.84 -11.44
N SER A 162 -19.41 3.52 -12.68
CA SER A 162 -18.52 2.41 -13.03
C SER A 162 -17.08 2.93 -13.09
N SER A 163 -16.13 2.21 -12.50
CA SER A 163 -14.72 2.59 -12.48
C SER A 163 -13.81 1.54 -13.12
N SER A 164 -12.87 2.00 -13.94
CA SER A 164 -11.76 1.20 -14.48
C SER A 164 -10.51 1.36 -13.64
N MET A 165 -9.75 0.28 -13.46
CA MET A 165 -8.54 0.24 -12.62
C MET A 165 -7.33 -0.15 -13.46
N GLY A 166 -7.08 0.65 -14.51
CA GLY A 166 -6.10 0.35 -15.55
C GLY A 166 -6.62 -0.65 -16.60
N MET A 167 -5.93 -0.69 -17.75
CA MET A 167 -6.21 -1.63 -18.83
C MET A 167 -5.38 -2.91 -18.68
N LYS A 168 -5.82 -3.99 -19.32
CA LYS A 168 -5.07 -5.25 -19.36
C LYS A 168 -3.77 -5.01 -20.15
N ASP A 169 -2.63 -5.35 -19.55
CA ASP A 169 -1.29 -5.07 -20.08
C ASP A 169 -0.56 -6.32 -20.60
N SER A 170 -1.14 -7.50 -20.41
CA SER A 170 -0.52 -8.79 -20.75
C SER A 170 -1.55 -9.90 -21.00
N GLY A 171 -1.16 -10.90 -21.81
CA GLY A 171 -2.03 -12.00 -22.26
C GLY A 171 -2.64 -11.79 -23.65
N GLY A 172 -3.43 -12.76 -24.12
CA GLY A 172 -4.12 -12.68 -25.43
C GLY A 172 -5.33 -11.74 -25.43
N GLU A 173 -5.78 -11.36 -26.63
CA GLU A 173 -7.04 -10.61 -26.88
C GLU A 173 -7.16 -9.30 -26.09
N LEU A 174 -6.04 -8.60 -25.88
CA LEU A 174 -6.00 -7.35 -25.11
C LEU A 174 -6.99 -6.29 -25.63
N VAL A 175 -7.18 -6.25 -26.95
CA VAL A 175 -8.07 -5.29 -27.64
C VAL A 175 -9.56 -5.65 -27.53
N GLU A 176 -9.89 -6.86 -27.10
CA GLU A 176 -11.29 -7.34 -27.02
C GLU A 176 -11.89 -7.17 -25.62
N VAL A 177 -11.08 -6.75 -24.64
CA VAL A 177 -11.53 -6.53 -23.27
C VAL A 177 -12.52 -5.37 -23.22
N LYS A 178 -13.76 -5.67 -22.82
CA LYS A 178 -14.84 -4.70 -22.64
C LYS A 178 -15.02 -4.38 -21.17
N GLY A 179 -15.34 -3.13 -20.87
CA GLY A 179 -15.75 -2.67 -19.54
C GLY A 179 -17.24 -2.27 -19.51
N GLY A 180 -17.78 -2.20 -18.30
CA GLY A 180 -19.12 -1.65 -18.04
C GLY A 180 -20.21 -2.71 -17.89
N ILE A 181 -21.46 -2.22 -17.90
CA ILE A 181 -22.67 -3.02 -17.63
C ILE A 181 -22.98 -3.96 -18.79
N GLN A 182 -23.11 -5.24 -18.49
CA GLN A 182 -23.52 -6.29 -19.45
C GLN A 182 -25.00 -6.67 -19.31
N ASP A 183 -25.53 -6.63 -18.09
CA ASP A 183 -26.91 -7.02 -17.76
C ASP A 183 -27.37 -6.25 -16.52
N CYS A 184 -28.65 -5.93 -16.43
CA CYS A 184 -29.23 -5.15 -15.32
C CYS A 184 -30.69 -5.52 -15.12
N VAL A 185 -31.03 -6.07 -13.94
CA VAL A 185 -32.39 -6.47 -13.59
C VAL A 185 -32.76 -6.03 -12.17
N VAL A 186 -34.05 -5.78 -11.94
CA VAL A 186 -34.61 -5.57 -10.61
C VAL A 186 -35.40 -6.81 -10.20
N GLN A 187 -35.00 -7.44 -9.11
CA GLN A 187 -35.65 -8.60 -8.53
C GLN A 187 -36.51 -8.22 -7.33
N GLY A 188 -37.44 -9.11 -6.97
CA GLY A 188 -38.27 -8.95 -5.77
C GLY A 188 -39.41 -7.96 -5.92
N LEU A 189 -39.87 -7.70 -7.16
CA LEU A 189 -41.16 -7.04 -7.41
C LEU A 189 -42.28 -8.09 -7.47
N ASN A 190 -43.52 -7.71 -7.18
CA ASN A 190 -44.66 -8.63 -7.27
C ASN A 190 -44.94 -9.06 -8.72
N THR A 191 -44.60 -8.21 -9.69
CA THR A 191 -44.70 -8.48 -11.13
C THR A 191 -43.56 -9.34 -11.67
N GLY A 192 -42.66 -9.80 -10.81
CA GLY A 192 -41.53 -10.66 -11.16
C GLY A 192 -40.22 -9.89 -11.26
N THR A 193 -39.35 -10.33 -12.17
CA THR A 193 -38.07 -9.66 -12.43
C THR A 193 -38.24 -8.65 -13.54
N LEU A 194 -37.89 -7.39 -13.29
CA LEU A 194 -37.91 -6.32 -14.28
C LEU A 194 -36.55 -6.24 -14.98
N ASP A 195 -36.52 -6.50 -16.28
CA ASP A 195 -35.33 -6.34 -17.12
C ASP A 195 -35.12 -4.86 -17.48
N LEU A 196 -33.97 -4.30 -17.09
CA LEU A 196 -33.58 -2.92 -17.39
C LEU A 196 -32.57 -2.79 -18.53
N GLN A 197 -32.10 -3.90 -19.12
CA GLN A 197 -31.09 -3.87 -20.18
C GLN A 197 -31.57 -3.04 -21.38
N GLY A 198 -32.84 -3.17 -21.76
CA GLY A 198 -33.48 -2.40 -22.84
C GLY A 198 -34.25 -1.14 -22.41
N ASN A 199 -34.14 -0.71 -21.15
CA ASN A 199 -35.01 0.34 -20.56
C ASN A 199 -34.66 1.77 -21.02
N GLY A 200 -33.54 1.94 -21.71
CA GLY A 200 -32.98 3.26 -22.02
C GLY A 200 -31.97 3.72 -20.96
N TRP A 201 -30.80 4.13 -21.41
CA TRP A 201 -29.64 4.42 -20.58
C TRP A 201 -29.00 5.74 -20.97
N GLY A 202 -28.72 6.55 -19.96
CA GLY A 202 -27.98 7.81 -20.06
C GLY A 202 -26.55 7.59 -19.60
N HIS A 203 -25.61 8.23 -20.30
CA HIS A 203 -24.18 8.07 -20.06
C HIS A 203 -23.51 9.44 -19.85
N LYS A 204 -22.62 9.52 -18.86
CA LYS A 204 -21.74 10.67 -18.64
C LYS A 204 -20.34 10.15 -18.28
N ALA A 205 -19.39 10.29 -19.19
CA ALA A 205 -17.99 10.07 -18.87
C ALA A 205 -17.51 11.19 -17.93
N ARG A 206 -16.56 10.86 -17.05
CA ARG A 206 -15.91 11.77 -16.10
C ARG A 206 -16.81 12.25 -14.96
N LEU A 207 -16.16 12.62 -13.87
CA LEU A 207 -16.74 13.34 -12.74
C LEU A 207 -16.86 14.84 -13.04
N GLU A 208 -17.75 15.56 -12.37
CA GLU A 208 -17.80 17.02 -12.53
C GLU A 208 -16.51 17.69 -12.04
N GLY A 209 -15.95 17.20 -10.94
CA GLY A 209 -14.65 17.65 -10.43
C GLY A 209 -13.51 17.40 -11.41
N GLU A 210 -13.53 16.31 -12.18
CA GLU A 210 -12.52 16.07 -13.24
C GLU A 210 -12.65 17.07 -14.39
N ASP A 211 -13.89 17.33 -14.85
CA ASP A 211 -14.15 18.29 -15.93
C ASP A 211 -13.77 19.74 -15.56
N LYS A 212 -13.83 20.04 -14.27
CA LYS A 212 -13.49 21.36 -13.71
C LYS A 212 -12.09 21.45 -13.15
N GLU A 213 -11.30 20.37 -13.26
CA GLU A 213 -9.94 20.29 -12.72
C GLU A 213 -9.90 20.71 -11.24
N ILE A 214 -10.83 20.18 -10.42
CA ILE A 214 -11.04 20.55 -9.01
C ILE A 214 -9.78 20.42 -8.14
N TYR A 215 -8.81 19.64 -8.60
CA TYR A 215 -7.50 19.47 -7.98
C TYR A 215 -6.54 20.66 -8.16
N THR A 216 -6.92 21.67 -8.96
CA THR A 216 -6.18 22.93 -9.15
C THR A 216 -6.83 24.08 -8.36
N GLU A 217 -6.06 25.12 -8.02
CA GLU A 217 -6.58 26.32 -7.34
C GLU A 217 -7.75 26.98 -8.12
N LYS A 218 -7.62 27.08 -9.45
CA LYS A 218 -8.65 27.65 -10.33
C LYS A 218 -9.90 26.77 -10.40
N GLY A 219 -9.73 25.46 -10.48
CA GLY A 219 -10.83 24.50 -10.50
C GLY A 219 -11.60 24.50 -9.19
N MET A 220 -10.87 24.39 -8.07
CA MET A 220 -11.39 24.40 -6.71
C MET A 220 -12.26 25.63 -6.41
N ALA A 221 -11.87 26.82 -6.89
CA ALA A 221 -12.60 28.06 -6.67
C ALA A 221 -14.01 28.11 -7.30
N GLN A 222 -14.34 27.18 -8.20
CA GLN A 222 -15.66 27.09 -8.82
C GLN A 222 -16.69 26.37 -7.95
N PHE A 223 -16.26 25.73 -6.85
CA PHE A 223 -17.10 24.91 -5.99
C PHE A 223 -17.30 25.55 -4.61
N GLN A 224 -18.48 25.32 -4.04
CA GLN A 224 -18.78 25.70 -2.66
C GLN A 224 -18.38 24.56 -1.73
N TRP A 225 -17.30 24.79 -0.99
CA TRP A 225 -16.78 23.86 -0.01
C TRP A 225 -17.51 24.04 1.33
N LYS A 226 -17.78 22.93 2.01
CA LYS A 226 -18.37 22.91 3.36
C LYS A 226 -17.48 22.10 4.31
N PRO A 227 -17.64 22.21 5.63
CA PRO A 227 -16.92 21.35 6.57
C PRO A 227 -17.09 19.87 6.23
N ALA A 228 -16.00 19.11 6.33
CA ALA A 228 -16.01 17.70 5.96
C ALA A 228 -16.87 16.83 6.88
N GLU A 229 -17.60 15.92 6.26
CA GLU A 229 -18.35 14.84 6.90
C GLU A 229 -17.71 13.49 6.54
N ASN A 230 -17.87 12.52 7.43
CA ASN A 230 -17.35 11.17 7.25
C ASN A 230 -18.34 10.29 6.47
N ASP A 231 -17.81 9.23 5.88
CA ASP A 231 -18.59 8.11 5.34
C ASP A 231 -19.62 8.56 4.27
N LEU A 232 -19.21 9.51 3.41
CA LEU A 232 -19.96 9.97 2.25
C LEU A 232 -19.31 9.51 0.95
N PRO A 233 -20.09 8.94 0.01
CA PRO A 233 -19.58 8.52 -1.28
C PRO A 233 -19.37 9.67 -2.25
N ILE A 234 -18.58 9.38 -3.30
CA ILE A 234 -18.33 10.26 -4.44
C ILE A 234 -18.03 11.70 -4.01
N THR A 235 -17.14 11.85 -3.03
CA THR A 235 -16.89 13.12 -2.35
C THR A 235 -15.44 13.55 -2.55
N TRP A 236 -15.27 14.83 -2.91
CA TRP A 236 -13.98 15.48 -2.92
C TRP A 236 -13.71 16.09 -1.56
N TYR A 237 -12.52 15.85 -1.03
CA TYR A 237 -12.01 16.41 0.21
C TYR A 237 -10.78 17.26 -0.06
N LYS A 238 -10.62 18.33 0.71
CA LYS A 238 -9.43 19.17 0.66
C LYS A 238 -8.92 19.56 2.04
N ARG A 239 -7.61 19.75 2.12
CA ARG A 239 -6.95 20.46 3.22
C ARG A 239 -5.64 21.08 2.74
N TYR A 240 -5.06 21.92 3.60
CA TYR A 240 -3.70 22.43 3.43
C TYR A 240 -2.74 21.86 4.47
N PHE A 241 -1.47 21.71 4.11
CA PHE A 241 -0.39 21.31 5.03
C PHE A 241 0.95 21.95 4.64
N ASP A 242 1.86 22.05 5.60
CA ASP A 242 3.22 22.54 5.36
C ASP A 242 4.18 21.37 5.10
N GLU A 243 5.24 21.60 4.33
CA GLU A 243 6.23 20.55 4.05
C GLU A 243 6.97 20.18 5.35
N PRO A 244 7.04 18.89 5.74
CA PRO A 244 7.84 18.48 6.89
C PRO A 244 9.35 18.66 6.65
N ASP A 245 10.04 19.08 7.70
CA ASP A 245 11.47 19.37 7.71
C ASP A 245 12.35 18.18 7.28
N GLY A 246 13.53 18.51 6.76
CA GLY A 246 14.55 17.55 6.35
C GLY A 246 14.29 16.93 4.97
N ASP A 247 15.05 15.87 4.66
CA ASP A 247 15.08 15.25 3.32
C ASP A 247 14.41 13.86 3.29
N ASP A 248 13.85 13.40 4.42
CA ASP A 248 13.22 12.08 4.54
C ASP A 248 12.04 11.96 3.54
N PRO A 249 11.83 10.83 2.83
CA PRO A 249 10.69 10.67 1.95
C PRO A 249 9.36 10.90 2.65
N ILE A 250 8.37 11.44 1.94
CA ILE A 250 7.04 11.75 2.49
C ILE A 250 6.02 10.76 1.95
N VAL A 251 5.10 10.33 2.81
CA VAL A 251 3.95 9.53 2.43
C VAL A 251 2.66 10.11 3.02
N VAL A 252 1.54 9.74 2.43
CA VAL A 252 0.21 9.88 3.00
C VAL A 252 -0.35 8.50 3.34
N ASP A 253 -0.76 8.32 4.59
CA ASP A 253 -1.48 7.15 5.07
C ASP A 253 -2.98 7.36 4.87
N MET A 254 -3.56 6.47 4.07
CA MET A 254 -4.95 6.47 3.65
C MET A 254 -5.77 5.38 4.36
N SER A 255 -5.25 4.77 5.43
CA SER A 255 -5.91 3.67 6.14
C SER A 255 -7.31 3.99 6.66
N SER A 256 -7.65 5.27 6.85
CA SER A 256 -8.98 5.73 7.25
C SER A 256 -9.95 5.96 6.09
N MET A 257 -9.48 5.80 4.85
CA MET A 257 -10.22 6.02 3.61
C MET A 257 -10.53 4.68 2.93
N SER A 258 -11.15 4.68 1.76
CA SER A 258 -11.50 3.45 1.04
C SER A 258 -10.94 3.36 -0.38
N LYS A 259 -11.38 4.21 -1.31
CA LYS A 259 -10.93 4.17 -2.71
C LYS A 259 -11.01 5.53 -3.36
N GLY A 260 -10.04 5.86 -4.21
CA GLY A 260 -10.16 6.98 -5.13
C GLY A 260 -8.83 7.53 -5.61
N MET A 261 -8.69 8.85 -5.66
CA MET A 261 -7.54 9.54 -6.26
C MET A 261 -6.96 10.59 -5.32
N ILE A 262 -5.64 10.77 -5.36
CA ILE A 262 -4.93 11.77 -4.55
C ILE A 262 -4.18 12.74 -5.45
N TYR A 263 -4.28 14.03 -5.13
CA TYR A 263 -3.57 15.11 -5.80
C TYR A 263 -2.88 16.02 -4.78
N VAL A 264 -1.68 16.49 -5.12
CA VAL A 264 -0.93 17.46 -4.32
C VAL A 264 -0.53 18.62 -5.22
N ASN A 265 -0.96 19.84 -4.87
CA ASN A 265 -0.70 21.05 -5.64
C ASN A 265 -1.08 20.96 -7.14
N GLY A 266 -2.15 20.22 -7.46
CA GLY A 266 -2.59 19.97 -8.84
C GLY A 266 -2.01 18.73 -9.50
N GLU A 267 -0.97 18.13 -8.92
CA GLU A 267 -0.31 16.94 -9.46
C GLU A 267 -0.95 15.66 -8.92
N GLY A 268 -1.36 14.76 -9.81
CA GLY A 268 -1.92 13.46 -9.42
C GLY A 268 -0.83 12.50 -8.94
N ILE A 269 -0.87 12.09 -7.68
CA ILE A 269 0.13 11.15 -7.12
C ILE A 269 -0.32 9.68 -7.22
N GLY A 270 -1.58 9.44 -7.62
CA GLY A 270 -2.08 8.13 -8.00
C GLY A 270 -3.44 7.76 -7.42
N ARG A 271 -3.86 6.53 -7.75
CA ARG A 271 -5.04 5.87 -7.18
C ARG A 271 -4.71 5.32 -5.80
N TYR A 272 -5.64 5.43 -4.85
CA TYR A 272 -5.61 4.66 -3.62
C TYR A 272 -6.77 3.68 -3.54
N TRP A 273 -6.54 2.52 -2.92
CA TRP A 273 -7.57 1.51 -2.70
C TRP A 273 -7.31 0.68 -1.45
N THR A 274 -7.59 1.27 -0.29
CA THR A 274 -7.41 0.67 1.03
C THR A 274 -8.50 -0.33 1.40
N SER A 275 -9.72 -0.18 0.84
CA SER A 275 -10.79 -1.17 0.98
C SER A 275 -10.53 -2.48 0.21
N PHE A 276 -9.48 -2.52 -0.62
CA PHE A 276 -8.99 -3.74 -1.25
C PHE A 276 -8.12 -4.53 -0.25
N ILE A 277 -8.78 -5.34 0.56
CA ILE A 277 -8.16 -6.18 1.59
C ILE A 277 -7.57 -7.47 0.99
N THR A 278 -6.33 -7.78 1.38
CA THR A 278 -5.61 -9.02 1.04
C THR A 278 -6.16 -10.21 1.84
N LEU A 279 -5.77 -11.44 1.48
CA LEU A 279 -6.14 -12.63 2.25
C LEU A 279 -5.64 -12.60 3.70
N ALA A 280 -4.61 -11.80 4.00
CA ALA A 280 -4.08 -11.60 5.34
C ALA A 280 -4.88 -10.58 6.18
N GLY A 281 -5.95 -9.98 5.63
CA GLY A 281 -6.79 -9.02 6.36
C GLY A 281 -6.28 -7.59 6.37
N HIS A 282 -5.20 -7.29 5.64
CA HIS A 282 -4.65 -5.93 5.52
C HIS A 282 -4.93 -5.30 4.15
N PRO A 283 -5.06 -3.97 4.05
CA PRO A 283 -5.08 -3.26 2.78
C PRO A 283 -3.91 -3.67 1.89
N SER A 284 -4.15 -3.82 0.59
CA SER A 284 -3.08 -4.11 -0.37
C SER A 284 -1.99 -3.02 -0.41
N GLN A 285 -2.40 -1.77 -0.17
CA GLN A 285 -1.53 -0.63 0.04
C GLN A 285 -2.28 0.45 0.84
N SER A 286 -1.72 0.89 1.97
CA SER A 286 -2.28 1.98 2.79
C SER A 286 -1.49 3.28 2.69
N VAL A 287 -0.20 3.21 2.39
CA VAL A 287 0.70 4.36 2.31
C VAL A 287 1.06 4.70 0.87
N TYR A 288 0.96 5.98 0.53
CA TYR A 288 1.17 6.50 -0.83
C TYR A 288 2.24 7.58 -0.81
N HIS A 289 3.21 7.48 -1.72
CA HIS A 289 4.36 8.39 -1.77
C HIS A 289 3.96 9.78 -2.28
N ILE A 290 4.39 10.83 -1.57
CA ILE A 290 4.33 12.22 -2.02
C ILE A 290 5.74 12.64 -2.43
N PRO A 291 6.02 12.86 -3.73
CA PRO A 291 7.31 13.38 -4.15
C PRO A 291 7.57 14.77 -3.55
N ARG A 292 8.70 14.96 -2.86
CA ARG A 292 9.09 16.28 -2.31
C ARG A 292 9.12 17.38 -3.38
N ALA A 293 9.49 17.03 -4.61
CA ALA A 293 9.49 17.95 -5.73
C ALA A 293 8.11 18.57 -6.06
N PHE A 294 7.02 18.00 -5.56
CA PHE A 294 5.67 18.57 -5.72
C PHE A 294 5.31 19.55 -4.62
N LEU A 295 6.14 19.68 -3.57
CA LEU A 295 5.84 20.49 -2.40
C LEU A 295 6.46 21.87 -2.50
N LYS A 296 5.73 22.81 -1.90
CA LYS A 296 6.19 24.14 -1.52
C LYS A 296 6.53 24.08 -0.02
N PRO A 297 7.34 25.02 0.50
CA PRO A 297 7.62 25.07 1.94
C PRO A 297 6.36 25.14 2.82
N LYS A 298 5.32 25.85 2.36
CA LYS A 298 4.07 26.04 3.10
C LYS A 298 2.84 26.04 2.20
N GLY A 299 1.68 25.75 2.79
CA GLY A 299 0.39 25.87 2.11
C GLY A 299 0.25 24.95 0.91
N ASN A 300 0.67 23.69 1.05
CA ASN A 300 0.46 22.66 0.05
C ASN A 300 -0.99 22.23 0.05
N LEU A 301 -1.62 22.24 -1.13
CA LEU A 301 -3.00 21.82 -1.31
C LEU A 301 -3.03 20.31 -1.49
N LEU A 302 -3.75 19.60 -0.61
CA LEU A 302 -4.06 18.18 -0.76
C LEU A 302 -5.53 18.05 -1.16
N ILE A 303 -5.78 17.43 -2.31
CA ILE A 303 -7.13 17.11 -2.81
C ILE A 303 -7.26 15.60 -2.93
N ILE A 304 -8.38 15.07 -2.45
CA ILE A 304 -8.68 13.64 -2.47
C ILE A 304 -10.07 13.47 -3.03
N PHE A 305 -10.22 12.63 -4.04
CA PHE A 305 -11.53 12.09 -4.40
C PHE A 305 -11.72 10.75 -3.67
N GLU A 306 -12.75 10.64 -2.84
CA GLU A 306 -13.22 9.40 -2.22
C GLU A 306 -14.44 8.88 -2.97
N GLU A 307 -14.29 7.72 -3.60
CA GLU A 307 -15.32 7.03 -4.37
C GLU A 307 -16.30 6.29 -3.46
N GLU A 308 -15.81 5.68 -2.38
CA GLU A 308 -16.57 4.80 -1.48
C GLU A 308 -16.90 5.50 -0.15
N LEU A 309 -16.46 5.01 1.01
CA LEU A 309 -16.76 5.62 2.31
C LEU A 309 -15.45 5.85 3.05
N GLY A 310 -15.18 7.06 3.51
CA GLY A 310 -13.91 7.41 4.13
C GLY A 310 -14.02 8.43 5.26
N LYS A 311 -12.99 8.46 6.10
CA LYS A 311 -12.87 9.36 7.25
C LYS A 311 -11.65 10.26 7.06
N PRO A 312 -11.79 11.44 6.45
CA PRO A 312 -10.65 12.29 6.09
C PRO A 312 -9.83 12.73 7.31
N GLY A 313 -10.47 12.88 8.48
CA GLY A 313 -9.76 13.23 9.72
C GLY A 313 -8.69 12.23 10.17
N GLY A 314 -8.75 10.97 9.70
CA GLY A 314 -7.75 9.93 9.99
C GLY A 314 -6.57 9.90 9.03
N ILE A 315 -6.53 10.76 8.01
CA ILE A 315 -5.43 10.80 7.03
C ILE A 315 -4.19 11.43 7.66
N LEU A 316 -3.08 10.71 7.62
CA LEU A 316 -1.79 11.15 8.16
C LEU A 316 -0.82 11.45 7.03
N ILE A 317 -0.08 12.56 7.13
CA ILE A 317 1.11 12.78 6.30
C ILE A 317 2.31 12.51 7.19
N GLN A 318 3.24 11.69 6.70
CA GLN A 318 4.33 11.15 7.51
C GLN A 318 5.64 11.22 6.74
N THR A 319 6.73 11.36 7.48
CA THR A 319 8.08 11.12 6.97
C THR A 319 8.46 9.65 7.17
N VAL A 320 9.17 9.08 6.21
CA VAL A 320 9.62 7.69 6.23
C VAL A 320 11.10 7.64 6.59
N ARG A 321 11.42 6.97 7.68
CA ARG A 321 12.79 6.82 8.19
C ARG A 321 13.24 5.36 8.19
N ARG A 322 14.54 5.15 8.29
CA ARG A 322 15.19 3.84 8.44
C ARG A 322 16.13 3.85 9.63
N ASP A 323 15.57 4.21 10.77
CA ASP A 323 16.28 4.40 12.04
C ASP A 323 16.50 3.10 12.79
N ASP A 324 15.61 2.12 12.60
CA ASP A 324 15.76 0.77 13.13
C ASP A 324 16.61 -0.05 12.14
N ILE A 325 17.85 -0.31 12.53
CA ILE A 325 18.84 -1.02 11.72
C ILE A 325 19.22 -2.34 12.41
N CYS A 326 19.54 -3.34 11.59
CA CYS A 326 19.72 -4.69 12.08
C CYS A 326 20.86 -5.44 11.41
N VAL A 327 21.38 -6.45 12.09
CA VAL A 327 22.22 -7.51 11.51
C VAL A 327 21.66 -8.87 11.89
N PHE A 328 21.77 -9.83 10.97
CA PHE A 328 21.43 -11.24 11.20
C PHE A 328 22.51 -12.09 10.52
N ILE A 329 23.50 -12.55 11.28
CA ILE A 329 24.73 -13.12 10.74
C ILE A 329 25.13 -14.36 11.54
N SER A 330 25.37 -15.47 10.86
CA SER A 330 25.88 -16.71 11.45
C SER A 330 27.41 -16.73 11.42
N GLU A 331 28.04 -17.46 12.34
CA GLU A 331 29.49 -17.75 12.28
C GLU A 331 29.93 -18.37 10.95
N HIS A 332 29.00 -19.04 10.25
CA HIS A 332 29.28 -19.64 8.95
C HIS A 332 29.18 -18.65 7.78
N ASN A 333 28.82 -17.38 8.02
CA ASN A 333 28.88 -16.37 6.97
C ASN A 333 30.34 -16.22 6.49
N PRO A 334 30.56 -16.04 5.17
CA PRO A 334 31.92 -15.79 4.65
C PRO A 334 32.46 -14.45 5.14
N ALA A 335 33.79 -14.28 5.07
CA ALA A 335 34.45 -13.01 5.34
C ALA A 335 33.94 -11.90 4.40
N GLN A 336 33.97 -10.64 4.86
CA GLN A 336 33.48 -9.48 4.12
C GLN A 336 34.23 -9.28 2.79
N ILE A 337 33.52 -8.98 1.69
CA ILE A 337 34.09 -8.82 0.33
C ILE A 337 35.18 -7.74 0.23
N LYS A 338 35.19 -6.72 1.12
CA LYS A 338 36.20 -5.64 1.13
C LYS A 338 37.64 -6.14 1.34
N THR A 339 37.81 -7.43 1.62
CA THR A 339 39.12 -8.07 1.74
C THR A 339 39.67 -8.56 0.39
N TRP A 340 39.02 -8.32 -0.77
CA TRP A 340 39.46 -8.84 -2.07
C TRP A 340 39.57 -7.75 -3.16
N GLU A 341 40.64 -7.80 -3.98
CA GLU A 341 40.86 -6.94 -5.15
C GLU A 341 41.17 -7.78 -6.39
N SER A 342 40.82 -7.23 -7.56
CA SER A 342 41.18 -7.82 -8.85
C SER A 342 42.41 -7.11 -9.40
N ASP A 343 43.54 -7.82 -9.46
CA ASP A 343 44.76 -7.38 -10.12
C ASP A 343 45.03 -8.28 -11.33
N GLY A 344 44.99 -7.72 -12.54
CA GLY A 344 45.28 -8.46 -13.78
C GLY A 344 44.35 -9.67 -14.06
N GLY A 345 43.12 -9.67 -13.55
CA GLY A 345 42.18 -10.79 -13.69
C GLY A 345 42.33 -11.90 -12.65
N GLN A 346 43.25 -11.74 -11.68
CA GLN A 346 43.36 -12.59 -10.51
C GLN A 346 42.76 -11.88 -9.28
N ILE A 347 41.85 -12.56 -8.59
CA ILE A 347 41.27 -12.08 -7.34
C ILE A 347 42.25 -12.39 -6.20
N LYS A 348 42.75 -11.36 -5.51
CA LYS A 348 43.71 -11.46 -4.40
C LYS A 348 43.06 -11.00 -3.10
N LEU A 349 43.33 -11.71 -2.01
CA LEU A 349 42.96 -11.31 -0.66
C LEU A 349 43.93 -10.21 -0.19
N ILE A 350 43.43 -9.04 0.20
CA ILE A 350 44.18 -7.88 0.69
C ILE A 350 44.14 -7.76 2.22
N ALA A 351 43.16 -8.34 2.90
CA ALA A 351 43.04 -8.17 4.36
C ALA A 351 43.56 -9.39 5.13
N GLU A 352 44.35 -9.12 6.17
CA GLU A 352 44.85 -10.13 7.12
C GLU A 352 43.75 -10.69 8.04
N ASP A 353 42.63 -9.98 8.21
CA ASP A 353 41.52 -10.38 9.07
C ASP A 353 40.31 -10.85 8.26
N THR A 354 40.02 -12.14 8.33
CA THR A 354 38.88 -12.81 7.69
C THR A 354 37.74 -13.10 8.66
N SER A 355 37.74 -12.52 9.87
CA SER A 355 36.72 -12.79 10.88
C SER A 355 35.34 -12.29 10.45
N THR A 356 34.33 -13.11 10.74
CA THR A 356 32.92 -12.77 10.49
C THR A 356 32.47 -11.69 11.48
N ARG A 357 32.02 -10.56 10.94
CA ARG A 357 31.63 -9.38 11.73
C ARG A 357 30.31 -8.80 11.22
N GLY A 358 29.45 -8.42 12.15
CA GLY A 358 28.30 -7.57 11.89
C GLY A 358 28.71 -6.10 11.98
N THR A 359 28.25 -5.30 11.03
CA THR A 359 28.47 -3.85 11.06
C THR A 359 27.11 -3.16 11.09
N LEU A 360 26.94 -2.28 12.07
CA LEU A 360 25.79 -1.40 12.20
C LEU A 360 26.27 0.04 12.02
N ASN A 361 25.67 0.75 11.07
CA ASN A 361 25.95 2.12 10.68
C ASN A 361 24.63 2.88 10.67
N CYS A 362 24.49 3.88 11.53
CA CYS A 362 23.33 4.75 11.54
C CYS A 362 23.29 5.64 10.28
N PRO A 363 22.09 6.14 9.91
CA PRO A 363 21.97 7.22 8.93
C PRO A 363 22.81 8.44 9.35
N PRO A 364 23.20 9.33 8.41
CA PRO A 364 24.02 10.50 8.71
C PRO A 364 23.45 11.35 9.86
N LYS A 365 24.33 11.87 10.73
CA LYS A 365 23.99 12.72 11.89
C LYS A 365 23.16 12.03 12.98
N ARG A 366 23.14 10.69 12.99
CA ARG A 366 22.46 9.89 14.01
C ARG A 366 23.43 8.94 14.70
N THR A 367 23.18 8.69 15.97
CA THR A 367 23.92 7.70 16.77
C THR A 367 22.97 6.63 17.28
N ILE A 368 23.52 5.47 17.60
CA ILE A 368 22.81 4.35 18.20
C ILE A 368 22.39 4.76 19.63
N GLN A 369 21.10 4.88 19.88
CA GLN A 369 20.57 5.33 21.19
C GLN A 369 19.92 4.21 21.99
N GLU A 370 19.54 3.12 21.34
CA GLU A 370 18.83 2.03 21.97
C GLU A 370 19.17 0.71 21.28
N VAL A 371 19.41 -0.32 22.09
CA VAL A 371 19.48 -1.71 21.62
C VAL A 371 18.11 -2.34 21.86
N VAL A 372 17.32 -2.42 20.80
CA VAL A 372 15.94 -2.94 20.83
C VAL A 372 15.97 -4.44 21.06
N PHE A 373 16.87 -5.15 20.37
CA PHE A 373 17.02 -6.60 20.47
C PHE A 373 18.48 -7.01 20.24
N ALA A 374 18.93 -8.04 20.95
CA ALA A 374 20.21 -8.69 20.68
C ALA A 374 20.12 -10.15 21.11
N SER A 375 20.59 -11.06 20.27
CA SER A 375 20.65 -12.49 20.55
C SER A 375 21.83 -13.12 19.84
N PHE A 376 22.58 -13.96 20.56
CA PHE A 376 23.54 -14.89 19.96
C PHE A 376 23.08 -16.32 20.25
N GLY A 377 22.79 -17.08 19.19
CA GLY A 377 22.18 -18.42 19.30
C GLY A 377 21.33 -18.75 18.07
N ASN A 378 20.08 -19.19 18.26
CA ASN A 378 19.12 -19.47 17.18
C ASN A 378 17.97 -18.46 17.08
N PRO A 379 18.23 -17.13 16.99
CA PRO A 379 17.17 -16.16 16.81
C PRO A 379 16.40 -16.39 15.50
N GLU A 380 15.14 -16.00 15.51
CA GLU A 380 14.24 -16.06 14.36
C GLU A 380 13.67 -14.69 14.03
N GLY A 381 13.01 -14.58 12.88
CA GLY A 381 12.34 -13.37 12.43
C GLY A 381 13.18 -12.51 11.48
N ALA A 382 12.75 -11.27 11.32
CA ALA A 382 13.36 -10.29 10.41
C ALA A 382 13.57 -8.97 11.14
N CYS A 383 14.36 -8.06 10.56
CA CYS A 383 14.56 -6.73 11.11
C CYS A 383 13.21 -6.04 11.38
N GLY A 384 13.00 -5.60 12.62
CA GLY A 384 11.71 -5.08 13.11
C GLY A 384 10.93 -6.05 13.99
N ASN A 385 11.17 -7.36 13.84
CA ASN A 385 10.42 -8.41 14.51
C ASN A 385 11.29 -9.65 14.77
N PHE A 386 12.44 -9.45 15.41
CA PHE A 386 13.26 -10.56 15.87
C PHE A 386 12.71 -11.18 17.15
N THR A 387 12.88 -12.49 17.27
CA THR A 387 12.56 -13.26 18.47
C THR A 387 13.77 -14.10 18.88
N ALA A 388 13.96 -14.27 20.19
CA ALA A 388 14.91 -15.25 20.70
C ALA A 388 14.36 -16.66 20.44
N GLY A 389 15.21 -17.57 19.97
CA GLY A 389 14.88 -18.99 19.87
C GLY A 389 15.12 -19.72 21.19
N THR A 390 15.17 -21.04 21.12
CA THR A 390 15.41 -21.93 22.28
C THR A 390 16.84 -21.87 22.82
N CYS A 391 17.78 -21.29 22.08
CA CYS A 391 19.19 -21.13 22.39
C CYS A 391 19.56 -19.65 22.25
N HIS A 392 19.92 -19.01 23.37
CA HIS A 392 20.23 -17.59 23.44
C HIS A 392 21.14 -17.27 24.62
N THR A 393 22.20 -16.50 24.39
CA THR A 393 23.10 -16.02 25.45
C THR A 393 22.51 -14.81 26.19
N PRO A 394 22.31 -14.86 27.53
CA PRO A 394 21.73 -13.76 28.29
C PRO A 394 22.48 -12.42 28.19
N ASP A 395 23.81 -12.47 27.98
CA ASP A 395 24.68 -11.29 27.97
C ASP A 395 24.72 -10.55 26.62
N ALA A 396 24.11 -11.11 25.57
CA ALA A 396 24.19 -10.55 24.22
C ALA A 396 23.80 -9.07 24.16
N LYS A 397 22.72 -8.69 24.84
CA LYS A 397 22.24 -7.30 24.87
C LYS A 397 23.23 -6.37 25.57
N ALA A 398 23.70 -6.73 26.77
CA ALA A 398 24.64 -5.90 27.53
C ALA A 398 25.95 -5.66 26.77
N ILE A 399 26.43 -6.68 26.04
CA ILE A 399 27.64 -6.56 25.23
C ILE A 399 27.41 -5.62 24.04
N VAL A 400 26.30 -5.79 23.32
CA VAL A 400 25.95 -4.89 22.21
C VAL A 400 25.77 -3.45 22.71
N GLU A 401 25.14 -3.25 23.87
CA GLU A 401 24.98 -1.94 24.48
C GLU A 401 26.34 -1.27 24.75
N LYS A 402 27.26 -2.01 25.37
CA LYS A 402 28.63 -1.55 25.63
C LYS A 402 29.38 -1.17 24.34
N GLU A 403 29.22 -1.96 23.29
CA GLU A 403 29.96 -1.76 22.04
C GLU A 403 29.34 -0.72 21.10
N CYS A 404 28.03 -0.51 21.15
CA CYS A 404 27.32 0.27 20.14
C CYS A 404 26.69 1.57 20.64
N LEU A 405 26.24 1.66 21.90
CA LEU A 405 25.51 2.85 22.37
C LEU A 405 26.35 4.13 22.26
N GLY A 406 25.71 5.21 21.82
CA GLY A 406 26.30 6.52 21.64
C GLY A 406 27.16 6.67 20.38
N LYS A 407 27.45 5.59 19.65
CA LYS A 407 28.30 5.62 18.45
C LYS A 407 27.47 5.75 17.16
N GLU A 408 28.04 6.32 16.12
CA GLU A 408 27.43 6.38 14.78
C GLU A 408 27.50 5.02 14.07
N SER A 409 28.53 4.25 14.40
CA SER A 409 28.74 2.89 13.91
C SER A 409 29.37 2.00 14.97
N CYS A 410 29.10 0.70 14.88
CA CYS A 410 29.79 -0.32 15.67
C CYS A 410 30.01 -1.59 14.86
N VAL A 411 31.04 -2.34 15.27
CA VAL A 411 31.42 -3.61 14.67
C VAL A 411 31.33 -4.69 15.74
N LEU A 412 30.58 -5.74 15.44
CA LEU A 412 30.24 -6.81 16.36
C LEU A 412 30.87 -8.12 15.86
N PRO A 413 31.81 -8.73 16.61
CA PRO A 413 32.40 -10.00 16.23
C PRO A 413 31.37 -11.13 16.33
N VAL A 414 31.22 -11.98 15.31
CA VAL A 414 30.28 -13.12 15.36
C VAL A 414 30.99 -14.34 15.90
N VAL A 415 31.32 -14.32 17.20
CA VAL A 415 32.09 -15.37 17.88
C VAL A 415 31.51 -15.63 19.27
N ASN A 416 31.34 -16.91 19.63
CA ASN A 416 30.76 -17.34 20.90
C ASN A 416 31.53 -16.84 22.14
N THR A 417 32.86 -16.75 22.10
CA THR A 417 33.68 -16.28 23.24
C THR A 417 33.40 -14.83 23.62
N VAL A 418 32.82 -14.04 22.70
CA VAL A 418 32.45 -12.64 22.96
C VAL A 418 31.13 -12.56 23.72
N TYR A 419 30.13 -13.33 23.30
CA TYR A 419 28.76 -13.27 23.86
C TYR A 419 28.48 -14.26 24.99
N GLY A 420 29.41 -15.16 25.25
CA GLY A 420 29.22 -16.31 26.13
C GLY A 420 28.74 -17.54 25.35
N ALA A 421 29.00 -18.72 25.90
CA ALA A 421 28.46 -19.98 25.40
C ALA A 421 27.41 -20.47 26.39
N ASP A 422 26.16 -20.65 25.94
CA ASP A 422 25.16 -21.36 26.73
C ASP A 422 25.42 -22.87 26.57
N ILE A 423 25.51 -23.58 27.69
CA ILE A 423 25.75 -25.03 27.74
C ILE A 423 24.59 -25.82 27.11
N ASN A 424 23.42 -25.20 26.94
CA ASN A 424 22.25 -25.76 26.27
C ASN A 424 22.20 -25.48 24.75
N CYS A 425 23.20 -24.77 24.21
CA CYS A 425 23.31 -24.47 22.78
C CYS A 425 24.28 -25.45 22.09
N PRO A 426 23.80 -26.55 21.47
CA PRO A 426 24.65 -27.37 20.61
C PRO A 426 25.21 -26.50 19.47
N ALA A 427 26.49 -26.66 19.16
CA ALA A 427 27.33 -25.79 18.32
C ALA A 427 26.92 -25.65 16.83
N THR A 428 25.66 -25.91 16.47
CA THR A 428 25.10 -25.77 15.11
C THR A 428 24.29 -24.50 14.92
N THR A 429 24.11 -23.67 15.96
CA THR A 429 23.23 -22.49 15.92
C THR A 429 23.91 -21.25 16.50
N ALA A 430 25.08 -20.86 16.02
CA ALA A 430 25.72 -19.61 16.44
C ALA A 430 25.39 -18.49 15.44
N THR A 431 24.29 -17.79 15.71
CA THR A 431 23.82 -16.65 14.90
C THR A 431 23.62 -15.42 15.78
N LEU A 432 24.27 -14.33 15.39
CA LEU A 432 24.08 -13.01 15.96
C LEU A 432 22.93 -12.30 15.25
N ALA A 433 21.86 -12.00 15.98
CA ALA A 433 20.80 -11.09 15.55
C ALA A 433 20.77 -9.88 16.47
N VAL A 434 20.90 -8.69 15.90
CA VAL A 434 20.88 -7.43 16.65
C VAL A 434 20.01 -6.43 15.91
N GLN A 435 19.18 -5.72 16.66
CA GLN A 435 18.41 -4.57 16.20
C GLN A 435 18.68 -3.39 17.13
N VAL A 436 19.06 -2.26 16.53
CA VAL A 436 19.31 -1.01 17.24
C VAL A 436 18.50 0.12 16.62
N ARG A 437 18.24 1.15 17.40
CA ARG A 437 17.54 2.35 16.96
C ARG A 437 18.47 3.56 16.98
N CYS A 438 18.56 4.21 15.82
CA CYS A 438 19.33 5.42 15.61
C CYS A 438 18.47 6.67 15.84
N LYS A 439 19.00 7.68 16.53
CA LYS A 439 18.36 8.99 16.65
C LYS A 439 19.39 10.11 16.47
N VAL A 440 18.90 11.33 16.24
CA VAL A 440 19.75 12.52 16.10
C VAL A 440 20.59 12.72 17.36
N SER A 441 21.90 12.87 17.16
CA SER A 441 22.87 13.05 18.25
C SER A 441 22.60 14.37 18.97
N GLY A 442 22.19 14.32 20.24
CA GLY A 442 21.99 15.52 21.08
C GLY A 442 20.54 15.94 21.36
N ALA A 443 19.53 15.14 21.01
CA ALA A 443 18.19 15.35 21.55
C ALA A 443 18.14 14.88 23.02
N GLN A 444 18.56 15.75 23.95
CA GLN A 444 17.92 15.74 25.27
C GLN A 444 16.43 15.91 25.01
N ALA A 445 15.62 14.96 25.48
CA ALA A 445 14.17 15.05 25.43
C ALA A 445 13.75 16.42 25.97
N ALA A 446 13.19 17.25 25.10
CA ALA A 446 12.53 18.50 25.48
C ALA A 446 11.09 18.19 25.90
#